data_AF-A0A1F4LIK1-F1
#
_entry.id   AF-A0A1F4LIK1-F1
#
_cell.length_a   1.000
_cell.length_b   1.000
_cell.length_c   1.000
_cell.angle_alpha   90.00
_cell.angle_beta   90.00
_cell.angle_gamma   90.00
#
_symmetry.space_group_name_H-M   'P 1'
#
loop_
_entity.id
_entity.type
_entity.pdbx_description
1 polymer ?
#
loop_
_entity_poly.entity_id
_entity_poly.type
_entity_poly.pdbx_seq_one_letter_code
_entity_poly.pdbx_strand_id
1 'polypeptide(L)'
;MSSTFTPTFTHVPPGPVPGPLQLLPVNDGVVAVHTADGAHVGSLKKVGGVWKFKAMGYGADGGMEPGHGPLTEQHNMQFATPDAAEVSARLLGALAGVPGPSV
;
A
#
# COMPACT_ATOMS: atom_id res chain seq x y z
N MET A 1 22.37 -7.93 -5.95
CA MET A 1 21.82 -7.36 -7.19
C MET A 1 20.81 -6.30 -6.76
N SER A 2 21.12 -5.02 -6.88
CA SER A 2 20.17 -3.96 -6.54
C SER A 2 19.15 -3.88 -7.65
N SER A 3 18.00 -4.53 -7.47
CA SER A 3 16.86 -4.29 -8.34
C SER A 3 16.49 -2.81 -8.20
N THR A 4 16.69 -2.04 -9.26
CA THR A 4 16.31 -0.64 -9.31
C THR A 4 14.81 -0.55 -9.09
N PHE A 5 14.40 -0.05 -7.93
CA PHE A 5 12.99 0.24 -7.66
C PHE A 5 12.58 1.49 -8.44
N THR A 6 11.59 1.37 -9.33
CA THR A 6 11.07 2.48 -10.13
C THR A 6 9.63 2.78 -9.72
N PRO A 7 9.36 3.86 -8.96
CA PRO A 7 8.01 4.20 -8.58
C PRO A 7 7.19 4.59 -9.82
N THR A 8 6.02 3.97 -9.94
CA THR A 8 5.11 4.12 -11.07
C THR A 8 3.71 4.44 -10.55
N PHE A 9 3.06 5.43 -11.17
CA PHE A 9 1.71 5.87 -10.80
C PHE A 9 0.70 5.46 -11.88
N THR A 10 0.42 4.16 -11.94
CA THR A 10 -0.41 3.55 -12.99
C THR A 10 -1.52 2.70 -12.38
N HIS A 11 -2.51 2.34 -13.21
CA HIS A 11 -3.50 1.33 -12.86
C HIS A 11 -2.82 0.02 -12.48
N VAL A 12 -3.00 -0.38 -11.22
CA VAL A 12 -2.64 -1.72 -10.76
C VAL A 12 -3.81 -2.63 -11.07
N PRO A 13 -3.63 -3.67 -11.91
CA PRO A 13 -4.73 -4.55 -12.28
C PRO A 13 -5.37 -5.17 -11.02
N PRO A 14 -6.70 -5.39 -11.02
CA PRO A 14 -7.37 -6.08 -9.92
C PRO A 14 -6.81 -7.50 -9.81
N GLY A 15 -6.13 -7.78 -8.70
CA GLY A 15 -5.43 -9.04 -8.51
C GLY A 15 -4.51 -9.03 -7.28
N PRO A 16 -3.87 -10.16 -6.98
CA PRO A 16 -2.94 -10.26 -5.86
C PRO A 16 -1.76 -9.32 -6.05
N VAL A 17 -1.48 -8.50 -5.04
CA VAL A 17 -0.32 -7.61 -5.04
C VAL A 17 0.95 -8.46 -4.80
N PRO A 18 1.91 -8.50 -5.75
CA PRO A 18 3.06 -9.37 -5.61
C PRO A 18 4.11 -8.80 -4.66
N GLY A 19 4.55 -9.63 -3.71
CA GLY A 19 5.72 -9.37 -2.87
C GLY A 19 5.52 -8.29 -1.80
N PRO A 20 6.57 -8.05 -0.98
CA PRO A 20 6.52 -7.02 0.07
C PRO A 20 6.41 -5.62 -0.54
N LEU A 21 5.56 -4.80 0.07
CA LEU A 21 5.37 -3.41 -0.30
C LEU A 21 6.65 -2.61 -0.01
N GLN A 22 6.93 -1.66 -0.89
CA GLN A 22 8.04 -0.72 -0.77
C GLN A 22 7.53 0.62 -0.25
N LEU A 23 8.21 1.14 0.76
CA LEU A 23 7.88 2.43 1.36
C LEU A 23 8.86 3.49 0.86
N LEU A 24 8.33 4.53 0.24
CA LEU A 24 9.10 5.68 -0.23
C LEU A 24 8.72 6.91 0.61
N PRO A 25 9.61 7.42 1.48
CA PRO A 25 9.31 8.62 2.24
C PRO A 25 9.17 9.82 1.30
N VAL A 26 8.05 10.53 1.40
CA VAL A 26 7.79 11.76 0.63
C VAL A 26 8.12 12.98 1.48
N ASN A 27 7.75 12.95 2.76
CA ASN A 27 8.13 13.93 3.78
C ASN A 27 7.91 13.33 5.19
N ASP A 28 8.16 14.11 6.24
CA ASP A 28 8.08 13.67 7.65
C ASP A 28 6.70 13.07 8.06
N GLY A 29 5.62 13.51 7.41
CA GLY A 29 4.25 13.06 7.69
C GLY A 29 3.65 12.17 6.61
N VAL A 30 4.37 11.87 5.52
CA VAL A 30 3.82 11.14 4.37
C VAL A 30 4.83 10.16 3.79
N VAL A 31 4.40 8.91 3.66
CA VAL A 31 5.16 7.83 3.02
C VAL A 31 4.31 7.20 1.93
N ALA A 32 4.81 7.15 0.70
CA ALA A 32 4.13 6.49 -0.40
C ALA A 32 4.36 4.97 -0.35
N VAL A 33 3.31 4.21 -0.60
CA VAL A 33 3.30 2.74 -0.56
C VAL A 33 3.20 2.23 -1.98
N HIS A 34 4.18 1.43 -2.39
CA HIS A 34 4.25 0.84 -3.71
C HIS A 34 4.33 -0.68 -3.61
N THR A 35 3.90 -1.35 -4.67
CA THR A 35 4.12 -2.79 -4.86
C THR A 35 5.62 -3.07 -5.08
N ALA A 36 6.02 -4.35 -5.03
CA ALA A 36 7.39 -4.74 -5.32
C ALA A 36 7.86 -4.36 -6.74
N ASP A 37 6.93 -4.24 -7.68
CA ASP A 37 7.17 -3.81 -9.06
C ASP A 37 7.25 -2.27 -9.20
N GLY A 38 6.94 -1.53 -8.13
CA GLY A 38 6.98 -0.08 -8.11
C GLY A 38 5.65 0.62 -8.34
N ALA A 39 4.56 -0.12 -8.58
CA ALA A 39 3.25 0.50 -8.77
C ALA A 39 2.68 1.09 -7.46
N HIS A 40 2.18 2.32 -7.49
CA HIS A 40 1.64 3.01 -6.31
C HIS A 40 0.24 2.52 -5.95
N VAL A 41 0.05 2.15 -4.68
CA VAL A 41 -1.22 1.59 -4.17
C VAL A 41 -1.84 2.41 -3.05
N GLY A 42 -1.16 3.48 -2.62
CA GLY A 42 -1.65 4.36 -1.57
C GLY A 42 -0.52 5.02 -0.79
N SER A 43 -0.87 5.76 0.26
CA SER A 43 0.12 6.45 1.10
C SER A 43 -0.24 6.34 2.57
N LEU A 44 0.78 6.24 3.44
CA LEU A 44 0.65 6.44 4.87
C LEU A 44 0.72 7.94 5.16
N LYS A 45 -0.28 8.47 5.87
CA LYS A 45 -0.30 9.85 6.34
C LYS A 45 -0.35 9.89 7.86
N LYS A 46 0.55 10.64 8.48
CA LYS A 46 0.58 10.87 9.93
C LYS A 46 -0.46 11.92 10.30
N VAL A 47 -1.46 11.53 11.09
CA VAL A 47 -2.55 12.40 11.56
C VAL A 47 -2.70 12.22 13.06
N GLY A 48 -2.46 13.27 13.84
CA GLY A 48 -2.55 13.22 15.31
C GLY A 48 -1.56 12.24 15.95
N GLY A 49 -0.37 12.07 15.35
CA GLY A 49 0.65 11.13 15.83
C GLY A 49 0.49 9.68 15.36
N VAL A 50 -0.63 9.35 14.69
CA VAL A 50 -0.93 7.99 14.19
C VAL A 50 -0.78 7.96 12.67
N TRP A 51 -0.14 6.92 12.14
CA TRP A 51 -0.04 6.71 10.70
C TRP A 51 -1.29 6.01 10.18
N LYS A 52 -1.92 6.56 9.14
CA LYS A 52 -3.12 5.98 8.52
C LYS A 52 -2.87 5.70 7.04
N PHE A 53 -3.19 4.49 6.62
CA PHE A 53 -3.14 4.13 5.20
C PHE A 53 -4.28 4.79 4.44
N LYS A 54 -3.94 5.39 3.30
CA LYS A 54 -4.85 5.98 2.34
C LYS A 54 -4.69 5.24 1.04
N ALA A 55 -5.56 4.25 0.83
CA ALA A 55 -5.64 3.52 -0.42
C ALA A 55 -5.86 4.49 -1.59
N MET A 56 -5.09 4.31 -2.65
CA MET A 56 -5.27 5.03 -3.90
C MET A 56 -5.20 4.05 -5.07
N GLY A 57 -6.24 4.11 -5.90
CA GLY A 57 -6.32 3.39 -7.15
C GLY A 57 -6.02 4.33 -8.29
N TYR A 58 -5.83 3.76 -9.47
CA TYR A 58 -5.74 4.50 -10.72
C TYR A 58 -6.68 3.82 -11.70
N GLY A 59 -7.60 4.57 -12.31
CA GLY A 59 -8.48 4.04 -13.35
C GLY A 59 -7.70 3.65 -14.61
N ALA A 60 -8.37 3.01 -15.57
CA ALA A 60 -7.75 2.57 -16.83
C ALA A 60 -7.07 3.72 -17.63
N ASP A 61 -7.59 4.94 -17.51
CA ASP A 61 -7.02 6.17 -18.08
C ASP A 61 -5.85 6.76 -17.27
N GLY A 62 -5.43 6.10 -16.19
CA GLY A 62 -4.38 6.59 -15.27
C GLY A 62 -4.84 7.69 -14.31
N GLY A 63 -6.14 8.00 -14.28
CA GLY A 63 -6.72 8.95 -13.33
C GLY A 63 -6.65 8.41 -11.90
N MET A 64 -6.12 9.20 -10.96
CA MET A 64 -6.08 8.84 -9.54
C MET A 64 -7.48 8.81 -8.93
N GLU A 65 -7.82 7.69 -8.28
CA GLU A 65 -9.09 7.47 -7.60
C GLU A 65 -8.86 7.20 -6.10
N PRO A 66 -9.15 8.17 -5.21
CA PRO A 66 -8.97 7.99 -3.78
C PRO A 66 -9.97 6.96 -3.23
N GLY A 67 -9.50 6.03 -2.40
CA GLY A 67 -10.36 4.96 -1.89
C GLY A 67 -10.70 3.89 -2.94
N HIS A 68 -9.96 3.83 -4.04
CA HIS A 68 -10.00 2.72 -5.00
C HIS A 68 -8.68 1.95 -4.97
N GLY A 69 -8.59 0.90 -5.79
CA GLY A 69 -7.39 0.07 -5.93
C GLY A 69 -7.39 -1.19 -5.08
N PRO A 70 -6.33 -2.01 -5.18
CA PRO A 70 -6.30 -3.36 -4.61
C PRO A 70 -6.29 -3.38 -3.08
N LEU A 71 -6.04 -2.26 -2.40
CA LEU A 71 -5.98 -2.18 -0.94
C LEU A 71 -7.08 -1.26 -0.36
N THR A 72 -8.18 -1.07 -1.10
CA THR A 72 -9.25 -0.15 -0.69
C THR A 72 -9.92 -0.54 0.63
N GLU A 73 -10.08 -1.84 0.92
CA GLU A 73 -10.72 -2.29 2.17
C GLU A 73 -9.88 -1.98 3.42
N GLN A 74 -8.59 -1.75 3.22
CA GLN A 74 -7.61 -1.42 4.25
C GLN A 74 -7.47 0.10 4.42
N HIS A 75 -8.32 0.89 3.75
CA HIS A 75 -8.32 2.34 3.89
C HIS A 75 -8.57 2.75 5.35
N ASN A 76 -7.77 3.70 5.84
CA ASN A 76 -7.63 4.10 7.25
C ASN A 76 -7.00 3.08 8.21
N MET A 77 -6.44 1.95 7.73
CA MET A 77 -5.68 1.06 8.60
C MET A 77 -4.55 1.82 9.30
N GLN A 78 -4.42 1.61 10.61
CA GLN A 78 -3.55 2.38 11.49
C GLN A 78 -2.24 1.66 11.77
N PHE A 79 -1.15 2.41 11.77
CA PHE A 79 0.20 1.94 12.02
C PHE A 79 0.87 2.81 13.09
N ALA A 80 1.71 2.18 13.90
CA ALA A 80 2.52 2.90 14.89
C ALA A 80 3.68 3.64 14.21
N THR A 81 4.31 2.97 13.23
CA THR A 81 5.41 3.50 12.42
C THR A 81 5.24 3.09 10.96
N PRO A 82 5.82 3.82 10.00
CA PRO A 82 5.82 3.44 8.60
C PRO A 82 6.92 2.40 8.35
N ASP A 83 6.80 1.22 8.96
CA ASP A 83 7.73 0.11 8.76
C ASP A 83 7.29 -0.76 7.57
N ALA A 84 8.20 -1.04 6.64
CA ALA A 84 7.87 -1.73 5.41
C ALA A 84 7.41 -3.18 5.64
N ALA A 85 7.98 -3.89 6.62
CA ALA A 85 7.62 -5.26 6.91
C ALA A 85 6.24 -5.34 7.60
N GLU A 86 5.99 -4.50 8.60
CA GLU A 86 4.68 -4.41 9.29
C GLU A 86 3.58 -3.99 8.31
N VAL A 87 3.82 -2.94 7.52
CA VAL A 87 2.85 -2.41 6.56
C VAL A 87 2.53 -3.47 5.50
N SER A 88 3.54 -4.15 4.96
CA SER A 88 3.34 -5.25 4.03
C SER A 88 2.52 -6.38 4.64
N ALA A 89 2.93 -6.87 5.81
CA ALA A 89 2.27 -8.00 6.47
C ALA A 89 0.79 -7.70 6.75
N ARG A 90 0.47 -6.51 7.25
CA ARG A 90 -0.90 -6.14 7.62
C ARG A 90 -1.78 -5.82 6.41
N LEU A 91 -1.28 -5.07 5.43
CA LEU A 91 -2.06 -4.72 4.24
C LEU A 91 -2.30 -5.93 3.33
N LEU A 92 -1.26 -6.72 3.06
CA LEU A 92 -1.37 -7.91 2.21
C LEU A 92 -2.07 -9.06 2.94
N GLY A 93 -1.83 -9.23 4.24
CA GLY A 93 -2.52 -10.23 5.05
C GLY A 93 -4.03 -9.98 5.13
N ALA A 94 -4.45 -8.71 5.23
CA ALA A 94 -5.87 -8.34 5.16
C ALA A 94 -6.47 -8.57 3.76
N LEU A 95 -5.71 -8.32 2.69
CA LEU A 95 -6.17 -8.55 1.32
C LEU A 95 -6.39 -10.04 1.01
N ALA A 96 -5.50 -10.90 1.52
CA ALA A 96 -5.51 -12.32 1.22
C ALA A 96 -6.69 -13.09 1.85
N GLY A 97 -7.45 -12.48 2.77
CA GLY A 97 -8.70 -13.03 3.30
C GLY A 97 -8.63 -14.51 3.67
N VAL A 98 -7.85 -14.88 4.69
CA VAL A 98 -7.94 -16.22 5.29
C VAL A 98 -8.08 -16.08 6.82
N PRO A 99 -9.18 -16.57 7.44
CA PRO A 99 -9.21 -16.81 8.88
C PRO A 99 -8.05 -17.74 9.25
N GLY A 100 -7.43 -17.51 10.40
CA GLY A 100 -6.36 -18.37 10.92
C GLY A 100 -6.68 -19.87 10.81
N PRO A 101 -5.64 -20.72 10.84
CA PRO A 101 -5.75 -22.13 10.44
C PRO A 101 -6.94 -22.78 11.15
N SER A 102 -7.91 -23.28 10.36
CA SER A 102 -8.89 -24.21 10.91
C SER A 102 -8.12 -25.47 11.30
N VAL A 103 -8.14 -25.74 12.60
CA VAL A 103 -7.61 -26.93 13.27
C VAL A 103 -8.26 -28.22 12.77
#